data_AF-A0A357C275-F1
#
_entry.id   AF-A0A357C275-F1
#
_cell.length_a   1.000
_cell.length_b   1.000
_cell.length_c   1.000
_cell.angle_alpha   90.00
_cell.angle_beta   90.00
_cell.angle_gamma   90.00
#
_symmetry.space_group_name_H-M   'P 1'
#
loop_
_entity.id
_entity.type
_entity.pdbx_description
1 polymer ?
#
loop_
_entity_poly.entity_id
_entity_poly.type
_entity_poly.pdbx_seq_one_letter_code
_entity_poly.pdbx_strand_id
1 'polypeptide(L)'
;MRQSKLNNLMNQQKLLHRLRELRGNNCAGKTGYTIIISIFLLLGCSFALSKERLMPEPLKDSKNMQGTFTLILYGANHSNDLETIAILDREGDGYQFEPYAPEFVYRIKKNLPANEALSEAKKFVGWHHSFRNVIISKITDEKGSLLGYEVRPLYYPLDFGFSDILDVNYFKSGNKIIARIKLIESVEKIIFGSDSRGVFE
;
A
#
# COMPACT_ATOMS: atom_id res chain seq x y z
N MET A 1 -26.04 62.75 -48.73
CA MET A 1 -25.24 61.66 -48.11
C MET A 1 -24.36 62.09 -46.90
N ARG A 2 -24.44 63.34 -46.38
CA ARG A 2 -23.67 63.79 -45.18
C ARG A 2 -24.44 63.76 -43.85
N GLN A 3 -25.78 63.89 -43.85
CA GLN A 3 -26.55 63.92 -42.58
C GLN A 3 -26.73 62.55 -41.91
N SER A 4 -26.81 61.46 -42.67
CA SER A 4 -26.92 60.10 -42.11
C SER A 4 -25.69 59.69 -41.27
N LYS A 5 -24.50 60.15 -41.65
CA LYS A 5 -23.25 59.85 -40.92
C LYS A 5 -23.16 60.59 -39.57
N LEU A 6 -23.68 61.81 -39.49
CA LEU A 6 -23.71 62.62 -38.27
C LEU A 6 -24.67 62.07 -37.21
N ASN A 7 -25.85 61.60 -37.63
CA ASN A 7 -26.82 61.00 -36.70
C ASN A 7 -26.31 59.70 -36.08
N ASN A 8 -25.52 58.91 -36.83
CA ASN A 8 -24.95 57.66 -36.33
C ASN A 8 -23.81 57.90 -35.31
N LEU A 9 -22.96 58.91 -35.55
CA LEU A 9 -21.91 59.33 -34.61
C LEU A 9 -22.48 59.90 -33.30
N MET A 10 -23.56 60.68 -33.38
CA MET A 10 -24.20 61.26 -32.20
C MET A 10 -24.91 60.20 -31.34
N ASN A 11 -25.46 59.15 -31.96
CA ASN A 11 -26.04 58.01 -31.23
C ASN A 11 -24.97 57.12 -30.57
N GLN A 12 -23.81 56.93 -31.23
CA GLN A 12 -22.67 56.22 -30.66
C GLN A 12 -22.10 56.93 -29.42
N GLN A 13 -21.99 58.27 -29.43
CA GLN A 13 -21.54 59.02 -28.25
C GLN A 13 -22.55 58.98 -27.10
N LYS A 14 -23.85 58.99 -27.40
CA LYS A 14 -24.92 58.86 -26.38
C LYS A 14 -24.95 57.46 -25.75
N LEU A 15 -24.67 56.43 -26.55
CA LEU A 15 -24.53 55.05 -26.08
C LEU A 15 -23.28 54.88 -25.18
N LEU A 16 -22.15 55.49 -25.57
CA LEU A 16 -20.92 55.47 -24.79
C LEU A 16 -21.05 56.22 -23.45
N HIS A 17 -21.84 57.31 -23.41
CA HIS A 17 -22.13 58.01 -22.16
C HIS A 17 -23.02 57.17 -21.22
N ARG A 18 -24.06 56.50 -21.75
CA ARG A 18 -24.90 55.58 -20.95
C ARG A 18 -24.13 54.34 -20.44
N LEU A 19 -23.19 53.82 -21.24
CA LEU A 19 -22.32 52.72 -20.82
C LEU A 19 -21.30 53.15 -19.76
N ARG A 20 -20.96 54.45 -19.68
CA ARG A 20 -20.06 54.98 -18.65
C ARG A 20 -20.79 55.22 -17.31
N GLU A 21 -22.08 55.56 -17.35
CA GLU A 21 -22.92 55.64 -16.13
C GLU A 21 -23.25 54.27 -15.52
N LEU A 22 -23.37 53.21 -16.33
CA LEU A 22 -23.56 51.85 -15.82
C LEU A 22 -22.32 51.24 -15.12
N ARG A 23 -21.16 51.92 -15.18
CA ARG A 23 -19.93 51.50 -14.49
C ARG A 23 -19.77 52.12 -13.11
N GLY A 24 -20.54 53.16 -12.79
CA GLY A 24 -20.42 53.90 -11.54
C GLY A 24 -21.69 53.82 -10.71
N ASN A 25 -22.00 52.66 -10.16
CA ASN A 25 -22.70 52.48 -8.87
C ASN A 25 -22.93 50.98 -8.62
N ASN A 26 -22.71 50.57 -7.36
CA ASN A 26 -22.72 49.21 -6.78
C ASN A 26 -21.33 48.57 -6.74
N CYS A 27 -20.48 48.93 -5.77
CA CYS A 27 -20.53 48.48 -4.37
C CYS A 27 -20.63 46.95 -4.23
N ALA A 28 -19.56 46.40 -3.66
CA ALA A 28 -19.59 45.37 -2.62
C ALA A 28 -20.45 44.13 -2.91
N GLY A 29 -19.83 43.05 -3.40
CA GLY A 29 -20.43 41.72 -3.27
C GLY A 29 -20.07 40.66 -4.31
N LYS A 30 -19.28 40.97 -5.34
CA LYS A 30 -19.00 39.98 -6.41
C LYS A 30 -17.52 39.62 -6.60
N THR A 31 -16.58 40.43 -6.11
CA THR A 31 -15.14 40.14 -6.15
C THR A 31 -14.67 39.23 -5.01
N GLY A 32 -15.42 39.15 -3.90
CA GLY A 32 -15.12 38.21 -2.81
C GLY A 32 -15.43 36.77 -3.20
N TYR A 33 -16.58 36.52 -3.83
CA TYR A 33 -17.01 35.16 -4.19
C TYR A 33 -16.13 34.50 -5.25
N THR A 34 -15.62 35.25 -6.23
CA THR A 34 -14.71 34.69 -7.25
C THR A 34 -13.34 34.31 -6.69
N ILE A 35 -12.81 35.06 -5.72
CA ILE A 35 -11.55 34.72 -5.03
C ILE A 35 -11.76 33.52 -4.09
N ILE A 36 -12.88 33.46 -3.37
CA ILE A 36 -13.20 32.36 -2.45
C ILE A 36 -13.40 31.03 -3.21
N ILE A 37 -14.08 31.05 -4.37
CA ILE A 37 -14.27 29.86 -5.21
C ILE A 37 -12.93 29.38 -5.81
N SER A 38 -12.03 30.30 -6.18
CA SER A 38 -10.70 29.95 -6.69
C SER A 38 -9.77 29.39 -5.60
N ILE A 39 -9.95 29.80 -4.35
CA ILE A 39 -9.24 29.23 -3.18
C ILE A 39 -9.78 27.82 -2.87
N PHE A 40 -11.09 27.60 -2.97
CA PHE A 40 -11.71 26.28 -2.74
C PHE A 40 -11.31 25.24 -3.80
N LEU A 41 -11.07 25.66 -5.05
CA LEU A 41 -10.57 24.80 -6.13
C LEU A 41 -9.08 24.45 -6.01
N LEU A 42 -8.28 25.27 -5.32
CA LEU A 42 -6.86 24.98 -5.03
C LEU A 42 -6.67 24.13 -3.76
N LEU A 43 -7.67 24.07 -2.88
CA LEU A 43 -7.70 23.22 -1.68
C LEU A 43 -8.24 21.80 -1.93
N GLY A 44 -8.70 21.49 -3.16
CA GLY A 44 -9.27 20.19 -3.52
C GLY A 44 -8.26 19.08 -3.83
N CYS A 45 -6.96 19.39 -3.93
CA CYS A 45 -5.92 18.40 -4.18
C CYS A 45 -5.27 17.97 -2.86
N SER A 46 -5.93 17.13 -2.08
CA SER A 46 -5.33 16.57 -0.88
C SER A 46 -5.80 15.15 -0.62
N PHE A 47 -4.91 14.24 -1.05
CA PHE A 47 -4.70 12.89 -0.55
C PHE A 47 -5.78 11.85 -0.86
N ALA A 48 -5.83 11.42 -2.13
CA ALA A 48 -5.97 9.99 -2.36
C ALA A 48 -4.65 9.34 -1.85
N LEU A 49 -4.61 8.99 -0.57
CA LEU A 49 -3.53 8.16 -0.01
C LEU A 49 -3.70 6.75 -0.60
N SER A 50 -3.28 6.58 -1.86
CA SER A 50 -3.26 5.26 -2.47
C SER A 50 -2.22 4.45 -1.72
N LYS A 51 -2.65 3.42 -0.99
CA LYS A 51 -1.72 2.45 -0.42
C LYS A 51 -1.07 1.71 -1.58
N GLU A 52 0.16 2.08 -1.88
CA GLU A 52 0.99 1.44 -2.90
C GLU A 52 1.20 -0.02 -2.50
N ARG A 53 0.76 -0.96 -3.35
CA ARG A 53 0.93 -2.40 -3.11
C ARG A 53 2.29 -2.81 -3.68
N LEU A 54 3.13 -3.40 -2.84
CA LEU A 54 4.41 -3.96 -3.26
C LEU A 54 4.23 -5.41 -3.69
N MET A 55 4.94 -5.81 -4.75
CA MET A 55 4.90 -7.17 -5.29
C MET A 55 6.25 -7.85 -5.05
N PRO A 56 6.32 -8.85 -4.15
CA PRO A 56 7.55 -9.61 -3.96
C PRO A 56 7.94 -10.38 -5.21
N GLU A 57 9.24 -10.37 -5.54
CA GLU A 57 9.79 -11.07 -6.70
C GLU A 57 10.70 -12.24 -6.26
N PRO A 58 10.48 -13.46 -6.77
CA PRO A 58 11.28 -14.62 -6.37
C PRO A 58 12.79 -14.41 -6.61
N LEU A 59 13.57 -14.70 -5.58
CA LEU A 59 15.02 -14.61 -5.61
C LEU A 59 15.63 -15.94 -6.10
N LYS A 60 16.33 -15.91 -7.23
CA LYS A 60 16.99 -17.10 -7.79
C LYS A 60 18.22 -17.56 -6.99
N ASP A 61 18.95 -16.62 -6.38
CA ASP A 61 20.11 -16.93 -5.56
C ASP A 61 20.19 -16.02 -4.33
N SER A 62 20.17 -16.65 -3.15
CA SER A 62 20.23 -15.97 -1.85
C SER A 62 21.65 -15.81 -1.32
N LYS A 63 22.69 -16.33 -2.00
CA LYS A 63 24.09 -16.28 -1.54
C LYS A 63 24.66 -14.86 -1.49
N ASN A 64 24.10 -13.94 -2.27
CA ASN A 64 24.57 -12.56 -2.37
C ASN A 64 23.78 -11.57 -1.49
N MET A 65 22.99 -12.05 -0.53
CA MET A 65 22.33 -11.15 0.42
C MET A 65 23.36 -10.56 1.38
N GLN A 66 23.33 -9.23 1.50
CA GLN A 66 24.28 -8.45 2.30
C GLN A 66 23.54 -7.39 3.10
N GLY A 67 24.20 -6.91 4.15
CA GLY A 67 23.66 -5.92 5.07
C GLY A 67 23.17 -6.51 6.38
N THR A 68 22.48 -5.67 7.12
CA THR A 68 21.89 -5.97 8.43
C THR A 68 20.38 -5.89 8.32
N PHE A 69 19.69 -6.80 9.02
CA PHE A 69 18.26 -6.94 8.94
C PHE A 69 17.63 -6.99 10.33
N THR A 70 16.44 -6.41 10.42
CA THR A 70 15.48 -6.76 11.44
C THR A 70 14.66 -7.95 10.95
N LEU A 71 14.76 -9.08 11.65
CA LEU A 71 14.03 -10.30 11.37
C LEU A 71 12.69 -10.30 12.11
N ILE A 72 11.60 -10.44 11.37
CA ILE A 72 10.24 -10.55 11.88
C ILE A 72 9.75 -11.97 11.62
N LEU A 73 9.44 -12.71 12.68
CA LEU A 73 8.98 -14.09 12.65
C LEU A 73 7.49 -14.10 12.98
N TYR A 74 6.64 -14.30 11.98
CA TYR A 74 5.19 -14.27 12.12
C TYR A 74 4.62 -15.69 12.14
N GLY A 75 3.72 -15.96 13.08
CA GLY A 75 3.07 -17.27 13.22
C GLY A 75 3.88 -18.27 14.07
N ALA A 76 3.68 -19.56 13.78
CA ALA A 76 4.18 -20.68 14.58
C ALA A 76 3.74 -20.61 16.05
N ASN A 77 2.51 -20.15 16.29
CA ASN A 77 1.93 -20.03 17.63
C ASN A 77 1.34 -21.35 18.15
N HIS A 78 0.97 -22.25 17.23
CA HIS A 78 0.39 -23.57 17.52
C HIS A 78 0.97 -24.62 16.57
N SER A 79 0.91 -25.91 16.92
CA SER A 79 1.51 -27.03 16.17
C SER A 79 1.05 -27.17 14.71
N ASN A 80 -0.11 -26.60 14.38
CA ASN A 80 -0.73 -26.66 13.05
C ASN A 80 -0.86 -25.26 12.43
N ASP A 81 -0.08 -24.29 12.92
CA ASP A 81 -0.11 -22.92 12.41
C ASP A 81 0.58 -22.84 11.03
N LEU A 82 -0.26 -22.82 10.00
CA LEU A 82 0.17 -22.72 8.61
C LEU A 82 0.46 -21.27 8.19
N GLU A 83 0.00 -20.28 8.94
CA GLU A 83 0.26 -18.85 8.69
C GLU A 83 1.66 -18.46 9.20
N THR A 84 2.67 -19.25 8.86
CA THR A 84 4.06 -19.06 9.29
C THR A 84 4.87 -18.42 8.17
N ILE A 85 5.49 -17.27 8.44
CA ILE A 85 6.36 -16.57 7.49
C ILE A 85 7.45 -15.77 8.21
N ALA A 86 8.60 -15.59 7.57
CA ALA A 86 9.63 -14.68 8.06
C ALA A 86 9.86 -13.52 7.08
N ILE A 87 10.04 -12.32 7.62
CA ILE A 87 10.34 -11.10 6.88
C ILE A 87 11.69 -10.57 7.36
N LEU A 88 12.59 -10.28 6.43
CA LEU A 88 13.88 -9.64 6.70
C LEU A 88 13.76 -8.19 6.25
N ASP A 89 13.52 -7.30 7.20
CA ASP A 89 13.45 -5.85 7.01
C ASP A 89 14.88 -5.27 6.95
N ARG A 90 15.22 -4.59 5.86
CA ARG A 90 16.58 -4.09 5.65
C ARG A 90 16.81 -2.85 6.51
N GLU A 91 17.86 -2.88 7.33
CA GLU A 91 18.14 -1.74 8.19
C GLU A 91 18.78 -0.56 7.41
N GLY A 92 18.37 0.65 7.78
CA GLY A 92 18.91 1.90 7.24
C GLY A 92 18.30 2.37 5.92
N ASP A 93 17.25 1.71 5.42
CA ASP A 93 16.53 2.13 4.22
C ASP A 93 15.45 3.21 4.49
N GLY A 94 15.14 3.47 5.76
CA GLY A 94 14.15 4.44 6.21
C GLY A 94 12.71 3.90 6.28
N TYR A 95 12.51 2.62 6.00
CA TYR A 95 11.24 1.93 6.15
C TYR A 95 11.28 0.95 7.32
N GLN A 96 10.09 0.59 7.81
CA GLN A 96 9.94 -0.45 8.82
C GLN A 96 8.79 -1.36 8.44
N PHE A 97 9.04 -2.67 8.44
CA PHE A 97 7.99 -3.66 8.23
C PHE A 97 7.17 -3.88 9.50
N GLU A 98 5.86 -3.97 9.33
CA GLU A 98 4.91 -4.19 10.42
C GLU A 98 3.83 -5.20 9.97
N PRO A 99 3.77 -6.40 10.57
CA PRO A 99 2.65 -7.30 10.34
C PRO A 99 1.34 -6.65 10.75
N TYR A 100 0.30 -6.83 9.94
CA TYR A 100 -1.07 -6.44 10.28
C TYR A 100 -1.68 -7.48 11.24
N ALA A 101 -1.16 -7.54 12.45
CA ALA A 101 -1.59 -8.43 13.51
C ALA A 101 -1.18 -7.88 14.89
N PRO A 102 -1.78 -8.38 15.99
CA PRO A 102 -1.32 -8.06 17.34
C PRO A 102 0.14 -8.48 17.57
N GLU A 103 0.86 -7.72 18.41
CA GLU A 103 2.29 -7.93 18.66
C GLU A 103 2.64 -9.33 19.19
N PHE A 104 1.70 -10.02 19.86
CA PHE A 104 1.94 -11.37 20.37
C PHE A 104 1.95 -12.46 19.29
N VAL A 105 1.52 -12.16 18.06
CA VAL A 105 1.47 -13.11 16.93
C VAL A 105 2.83 -13.26 16.25
N TYR A 106 3.75 -12.33 16.49
CA TYR A 106 5.07 -12.30 15.86
C TYR A 106 6.19 -11.95 16.84
N ARG A 107 7.42 -12.27 16.45
CA ARG A 107 8.64 -11.94 17.20
C ARG A 107 9.58 -11.12 16.35
N ILE A 108 10.24 -10.13 16.95
CA ILE A 108 11.21 -9.27 16.27
C ILE A 108 12.60 -9.51 16.84
N LYS A 109 13.59 -9.64 15.95
CA LYS A 109 15.02 -9.63 16.28
C LYS A 109 15.73 -8.59 15.41
N LYS A 110 16.42 -7.64 16.03
CA LYS A 110 17.05 -6.52 15.34
C LYS A 110 18.55 -6.73 15.15
N ASN A 111 19.14 -5.98 14.23
CA ASN A 111 20.57 -5.91 13.98
C ASN A 111 21.22 -7.27 13.62
N LEU A 112 20.53 -8.12 12.88
CA LEU A 112 21.08 -9.42 12.47
C LEU A 112 21.83 -9.31 11.12
N PRO A 113 23.05 -9.87 11.01
CA PRO A 113 23.72 -9.94 9.72
C PRO A 113 22.97 -10.86 8.76
N ALA A 114 23.04 -10.56 7.45
CA ALA A 114 22.26 -11.24 6.40
C ALA A 114 22.24 -12.77 6.50
N ASN A 115 23.40 -13.40 6.72
CA ASN A 115 23.51 -14.87 6.80
C ASN A 115 22.80 -15.44 8.03
N GLU A 116 22.90 -14.75 9.17
CA GLU A 116 22.26 -15.17 10.42
C GLU A 116 20.74 -14.98 10.32
N ALA A 117 20.30 -13.81 9.87
CA ALA A 117 18.89 -13.51 9.64
C ALA A 117 18.23 -14.54 8.71
N LEU A 118 18.89 -14.87 7.59
CA LEU A 118 18.36 -15.84 6.64
C LEU A 118 18.34 -17.26 7.22
N SER A 119 19.41 -17.67 7.89
CA SER A 119 19.51 -19.00 8.50
C SER A 119 18.38 -19.20 9.51
N GLU A 120 18.17 -18.19 10.36
CA GLU A 120 17.10 -18.23 11.35
C GLU A 120 15.71 -18.20 10.70
N ALA A 121 15.49 -17.35 9.69
CA ALA A 121 14.24 -17.31 8.95
C ALA A 121 13.88 -18.68 8.34
N LYS A 122 14.84 -19.33 7.67
CA LYS A 122 14.66 -20.67 7.07
C LYS A 122 14.32 -21.72 8.13
N LYS A 123 15.03 -21.71 9.26
CA LYS A 123 14.75 -22.62 10.37
C LYS A 123 13.35 -22.38 10.94
N PHE A 124 12.97 -21.12 11.09
CA PHE A 124 11.66 -20.73 11.61
C PHE A 124 10.53 -21.22 10.72
N VAL A 125 10.56 -20.97 9.41
CA VAL A 125 9.48 -21.39 8.50
C VAL A 125 9.47 -22.90 8.23
N GLY A 126 10.61 -23.57 8.43
CA GLY A 126 10.79 -25.00 8.17
C GLY A 126 10.27 -25.94 9.26
N TRP A 127 9.57 -25.42 10.27
CA TRP A 127 9.25 -26.16 11.50
C TRP A 127 8.04 -27.11 11.35
N HIS A 128 7.11 -26.81 10.46
CA HIS A 128 5.84 -27.53 10.33
C HIS A 128 6.04 -28.90 9.65
N HIS A 129 5.30 -29.94 10.06
CA HIS A 129 5.51 -31.30 9.57
C HIS A 129 5.31 -31.46 8.05
N SER A 130 4.37 -30.69 7.48
CA SER A 130 4.12 -30.64 6.03
C SER A 130 5.09 -29.75 5.24
N PHE A 131 6.11 -29.19 5.88
CA PHE A 131 7.11 -28.37 5.20
C PHE A 131 7.89 -29.18 4.16
N ARG A 132 8.06 -28.61 2.97
CA ARG A 132 8.79 -29.23 1.87
C ARG A 132 10.02 -28.41 1.48
N ASN A 133 9.88 -27.10 1.28
CA ASN A 133 10.97 -26.23 0.85
C ASN A 133 10.67 -24.76 1.19
N VAL A 134 11.59 -23.85 0.88
CA VAL A 134 11.44 -22.41 1.08
C VAL A 134 11.44 -21.66 -0.25
N ILE A 135 10.59 -20.64 -0.38
CA ILE A 135 10.74 -19.56 -1.36
C ILE A 135 11.27 -18.32 -0.65
N ILE A 136 12.22 -17.65 -1.29
CA ILE A 136 12.70 -16.33 -0.87
C ILE A 136 12.32 -15.35 -1.95
N SER A 137 11.70 -14.23 -1.59
CA SER A 137 11.33 -13.16 -2.51
C SER A 137 11.95 -11.84 -2.07
N LYS A 138 12.38 -11.02 -3.02
CA LYS A 138 12.79 -9.64 -2.81
C LYS A 138 11.56 -8.75 -2.72
N ILE A 139 11.59 -7.79 -1.80
CA ILE A 139 10.61 -6.72 -1.73
C ILE A 139 11.33 -5.43 -2.07
N THR A 140 10.89 -4.78 -3.15
CA THR A 140 11.48 -3.53 -3.65
C THR A 140 10.44 -2.42 -3.72
N ASP A 141 10.90 -1.17 -3.67
CA ASP A 141 10.05 -0.01 -3.98
C ASP A 141 9.88 0.17 -5.50
N GLU A 142 9.07 1.15 -5.92
CA GLU A 142 8.85 1.50 -7.34
C GLU A 142 10.14 1.87 -8.08
N LYS A 143 11.18 2.30 -7.35
CA LYS A 143 12.48 2.68 -7.91
C LYS A 143 13.43 1.49 -8.03
N GLY A 144 13.01 0.30 -7.59
CA GLY A 144 13.82 -0.92 -7.54
C GLY A 144 14.77 -0.98 -6.33
N SER A 145 14.63 -0.08 -5.36
CA SER A 145 15.42 -0.10 -4.12
C SER A 145 14.98 -1.28 -3.26
N LEU A 146 15.93 -2.08 -2.79
CA LEU A 146 15.67 -3.18 -1.88
C LEU A 146 15.21 -2.67 -0.51
N LEU A 147 13.99 -3.04 -0.13
CA LEU A 147 13.39 -2.80 1.18
C LEU A 147 13.56 -4.00 2.12
N GLY A 148 13.59 -5.21 1.58
CA GLY A 148 13.73 -6.41 2.39
C GLY A 148 13.50 -7.69 1.61
N TYR A 149 13.36 -8.78 2.36
CA TYR A 149 13.06 -10.09 1.82
C TYR A 149 11.90 -10.75 2.56
N GLU A 150 11.15 -11.53 1.81
CA GLU A 150 10.14 -12.45 2.32
C GLU A 150 10.69 -13.87 2.25
N VAL A 151 10.48 -14.66 3.29
CA VAL A 151 10.87 -16.08 3.35
C VAL A 151 9.63 -16.89 3.70
N ARG A 152 9.15 -17.68 2.74
CA ARG A 152 7.90 -18.45 2.83
C ARG A 152 8.14 -19.95 2.80
N PRO A 153 7.39 -20.72 3.61
CA PRO A 153 7.34 -22.16 3.47
C PRO A 153 6.54 -22.55 2.23
N LEU A 154 7.02 -23.59 1.54
CA LEU A 154 6.24 -24.40 0.62
C LEU A 154 5.92 -25.71 1.29
N TYR A 155 4.66 -26.11 1.21
CA TYR A 155 4.15 -27.34 1.80
C TYR A 155 4.02 -28.47 0.76
N TYR A 156 3.83 -29.70 1.25
CA TYR A 156 3.50 -30.82 0.37
C TYR A 156 2.10 -30.63 -0.25
N PRO A 157 1.97 -30.69 -1.59
CA PRO A 157 0.66 -30.53 -2.24
C PRO A 157 -0.39 -31.56 -1.81
N LEU A 158 0.03 -32.74 -1.35
CA LEU A 158 -0.90 -33.79 -0.90
C LEU A 158 -1.69 -33.40 0.35
N ASP A 159 -1.18 -32.46 1.15
CA ASP A 159 -1.83 -32.06 2.41
C ASP A 159 -2.88 -30.96 2.20
N PHE A 160 -2.63 -30.04 1.26
CA PHE A 160 -3.43 -28.81 1.10
C PHE A 160 -3.89 -28.50 -0.34
N GLY A 161 -3.57 -29.38 -1.30
CA GLY A 161 -3.85 -29.21 -2.73
C GLY A 161 -2.82 -28.36 -3.48
N PHE A 162 -2.12 -27.46 -2.79
CA PHE A 162 -1.10 -26.57 -3.36
C PHE A 162 0.13 -26.51 -2.44
N SER A 163 1.30 -26.22 -3.00
CA SER A 163 2.51 -26.02 -2.18
C SER A 163 2.56 -24.64 -1.54
N ASP A 164 2.16 -23.60 -2.28
CA ASP A 164 2.13 -22.24 -1.76
C ASP A 164 0.71 -21.89 -1.32
N ILE A 165 0.52 -21.78 -0.01
CA ILE A 165 -0.81 -21.67 0.61
C ILE A 165 -1.07 -20.31 1.26
N LEU A 166 -0.10 -19.39 1.20
CA LEU A 166 -0.21 -18.07 1.80
C LEU A 166 -0.66 -17.02 0.76
N ASP A 167 -1.50 -16.08 1.16
CA ASP A 167 -1.78 -14.85 0.44
C ASP A 167 -1.19 -13.69 1.25
N VAL A 168 -0.01 -13.22 0.81
CA VAL A 168 0.76 -12.17 1.49
C VAL A 168 0.74 -10.90 0.67
N ASN A 169 0.36 -9.80 1.32
CA ASN A 169 0.23 -8.51 0.69
C ASN A 169 0.99 -7.44 1.47
N TYR A 170 1.82 -6.68 0.76
CA TYR A 170 2.60 -5.60 1.34
C TYR A 170 2.06 -4.25 0.88
N PHE A 171 1.80 -3.35 1.81
CA PHE A 171 1.27 -2.01 1.54
C PHE A 171 2.15 -0.95 2.16
N LYS A 172 2.57 0.01 1.34
CA LYS A 172 3.30 1.17 1.84
C LYS A 172 2.34 2.16 2.52
N SER A 173 2.72 2.63 3.70
CA SER A 173 1.98 3.61 4.48
C SER A 173 2.95 4.54 5.20
N GLY A 174 3.31 5.65 4.55
CA GLY A 174 4.36 6.55 5.05
C GLY A 174 5.72 5.85 5.06
N ASN A 175 6.36 5.78 6.23
CA ASN A 175 7.62 5.07 6.46
C ASN A 175 7.42 3.61 6.90
N LYS A 176 6.20 3.08 6.83
CA LYS A 176 5.90 1.70 7.20
C LYS A 176 5.52 0.86 5.99
N ILE A 177 5.93 -0.40 5.99
CA ILE A 177 5.45 -1.43 5.08
C ILE A 177 4.56 -2.39 5.86
N ILE A 178 3.26 -2.32 5.64
CA ILE A 178 2.28 -3.15 6.32
C ILE A 178 2.18 -4.50 5.60
N ALA A 179 2.49 -5.59 6.31
CA ALA A 179 2.41 -6.95 5.80
C ALA A 179 1.11 -7.62 6.26
N ARG A 180 0.18 -7.88 5.34
CA ARG A 180 -1.02 -8.66 5.60
C ARG A 180 -0.79 -10.09 5.15
N ILE A 181 -0.81 -11.02 6.10
CA ILE A 181 -0.55 -12.44 5.90
C ILE A 181 -1.83 -13.19 6.26
N LYS A 182 -2.24 -14.11 5.39
CA LYS A 182 -3.37 -15.01 5.60
C LYS A 182 -3.20 -16.25 4.72
N LEU A 183 -4.00 -17.27 4.97
CA LEU A 183 -4.13 -18.40 4.04
C LEU A 183 -4.89 -17.98 2.77
N ILE A 184 -4.65 -18.72 1.67
CA ILE A 184 -5.54 -18.65 0.50
C ILE A 184 -6.91 -19.21 0.88
N GLU A 185 -7.98 -18.58 0.40
CA GLU A 185 -9.37 -18.89 0.80
C GLU A 185 -9.75 -20.37 0.60
N SER A 186 -9.21 -21.01 -0.45
CA SER A 186 -9.43 -22.43 -0.69
C SER A 186 -8.85 -23.33 0.42
N VAL A 187 -7.69 -22.96 0.98
CA VAL A 187 -7.05 -23.69 2.06
C VAL A 187 -7.75 -23.41 3.39
N GLU A 188 -8.19 -22.18 3.64
CA GLU A 188 -9.05 -21.85 4.80
C GLU A 188 -10.30 -22.73 4.81
N LYS A 189 -10.96 -22.91 3.66
CA LYS A 189 -12.16 -23.76 3.55
C LYS A 189 -11.87 -25.24 3.83
N ILE A 190 -10.69 -25.74 3.45
CA ILE A 190 -10.30 -27.14 3.74
C ILE A 190 -10.10 -27.34 5.24
N ILE A 191 -9.49 -26.35 5.92
CA ILE A 191 -9.10 -26.44 7.33
C ILE A 191 -10.29 -26.15 8.25
N PHE A 192 -11.09 -25.14 7.95
CA PHE A 192 -12.16 -24.64 8.83
C PHE A 192 -13.58 -24.98 8.33
N GLY A 193 -13.75 -25.38 7.07
CA GLY A 193 -15.06 -25.59 6.44
C GLY A 193 -15.72 -26.95 6.70
N SER A 194 -15.05 -27.87 7.41
CA SER A 194 -15.63 -29.17 7.76
C SER A 194 -16.58 -29.14 8.97
N ASP A 195 -16.66 -28.02 9.71
CA ASP A 195 -17.50 -27.89 10.92
C ASP A 195 -18.90 -27.31 10.66
N SER A 196 -19.31 -27.13 9.40
CA SER A 196 -20.64 -26.60 9.04
C SER A 196 -21.73 -27.68 8.85
N ARG A 197 -21.59 -28.86 9.47
CA ARG A 197 -22.69 -29.84 9.53
C ARG A 197 -23.34 -29.82 10.92
N GLY A 198 -24.34 -28.95 11.06
CA GLY A 198 -25.51 -29.23 11.88
C GLY A 198 -25.56 -28.61 13.27
N VAL A 199 -25.58 -27.28 13.37
CA VAL A 199 -26.35 -26.60 14.43
C VAL A 199 -26.99 -25.35 13.84
N PHE A 200 -28.11 -25.53 13.14
CA PHE A 200 -29.17 -24.52 13.04
C PHE A 200 -30.50 -25.25 12.88
N GLU A 201 -31.30 -25.15 13.95
CA GLU A 201 -32.77 -25.21 14.09
C GLU A 201 -33.56 -26.40 13.54
#